data_AF-A0A955WGA1-F1
#
_entry.id   AF-A0A955WGA1-F1
#
_cell.length_a   1.000
_cell.length_b   1.000
_cell.length_c   1.000
_cell.angle_alpha   90.00
_cell.angle_beta   90.00
_cell.angle_gamma   90.00
#
_symmetry.space_group_name_H-M   'P 1'
#
loop_
_entity.id
_entity.type
_entity.pdbx_description
1 polymer ?
#
loop_
_entity_poly.entity_id
_entity_poly.type
_entity_poly.pdbx_seq_one_letter_code
_entity_poly.pdbx_strand_id
1 'polypeptide(L)'
;MRAVLPAMKDAVGRLLPMEIRGVDAETSHLPYDVVAQAGPMRVLCFAPTGETRQKTPVLFVYSLINRYYILDFMPGRSLLEYLTGQGHPCYVIDWGVPGVAERHKTWADYAVRLVDHAMRTACEREGVEQ
;
A
#
# COMPACT_ATOMS: atom_id res chain seq x y z
N MET A 1 -9.33 -50.94 10.28
CA MET A 1 -8.96 -50.30 8.99
C MET A 1 -8.32 -48.95 9.29
N ARG A 2 -7.00 -48.89 9.50
CA ARG A 2 -6.29 -47.66 9.87
C ARG A 2 -4.86 -47.73 9.36
N ALA A 3 -4.35 -46.57 8.92
CA ALA A 3 -2.99 -46.24 8.48
C ALA A 3 -2.66 -46.41 6.98
N VAL A 4 -2.94 -45.38 6.18
CA VAL A 4 -2.25 -45.09 4.90
C VAL A 4 -1.75 -43.62 4.83
N LEU A 5 -1.84 -42.84 5.91
CA LEU A 5 -1.67 -41.37 5.86
C LEU A 5 -0.36 -40.72 6.35
N PRO A 6 0.71 -41.39 6.84
CA PRO A 6 1.92 -40.65 7.24
C PRO A 6 2.83 -40.25 6.06
N ALA A 7 2.99 -41.11 5.05
CA ALA A 7 4.05 -40.95 4.04
C ALA A 7 3.81 -39.82 3.02
N MET A 8 2.57 -39.40 2.80
CA MET A 8 2.24 -38.35 1.82
C MET A 8 2.46 -36.93 2.34
N LYS A 9 2.53 -36.74 3.68
CA LYS A 9 2.86 -35.44 4.28
C LYS A 9 4.36 -35.11 4.13
N ASP A 10 5.22 -36.13 4.26
CA ASP A 10 6.67 -35.95 4.19
C ASP A 10 7.19 -35.68 2.78
N ALA A 11 6.48 -36.13 1.74
CA ALA A 11 6.86 -35.90 0.34
C ALA A 11 6.51 -34.47 -0.12
N VAL A 12 5.37 -33.92 0.33
CA VAL A 12 4.95 -32.55 0.00
C VAL A 12 5.85 -31.52 0.69
N GLY A 13 6.29 -31.78 1.93
CA GLY A 13 7.20 -30.89 2.67
C GLY A 13 8.62 -30.79 2.08
N ARG A 14 9.05 -31.76 1.24
CA ARG A 14 10.38 -31.74 0.59
C ARG A 14 10.39 -31.07 -0.79
N LEU A 15 9.23 -30.90 -1.43
CA LEU A 15 9.12 -30.37 -2.79
C LEU A 15 9.01 -28.84 -2.85
N LEU A 16 8.80 -28.17 -1.71
CA LEU A 16 8.81 -26.72 -1.60
C LEU A 16 9.55 -26.32 -0.31
N PRO A 17 10.87 -26.08 -0.34
CA PRO A 17 11.56 -25.41 0.76
C PRO A 17 11.24 -23.91 0.70
N MET A 18 9.97 -23.57 0.87
CA MET A 18 9.54 -22.27 1.34
C MET A 18 8.65 -22.56 2.54
N GLU A 19 9.27 -22.99 3.63
CA GLU A 19 8.79 -22.54 4.93
C GLU A 19 8.86 -21.01 4.85
N ILE A 20 7.73 -20.36 4.62
CA ILE A 20 7.56 -18.95 4.94
C ILE A 20 7.66 -18.90 6.46
N ARG A 21 8.91 -18.88 6.94
CA ARG A 21 9.26 -18.57 8.32
C ARG A 21 8.53 -17.26 8.60
N GLY A 22 7.62 -17.29 9.58
CA GLY A 22 6.83 -16.12 9.96
C GLY A 22 7.73 -14.90 9.98
N VAL A 23 7.40 -13.92 9.15
CA VAL A 23 8.18 -12.69 9.03
C VAL A 23 7.89 -11.90 10.30
N ASP A 24 8.64 -12.18 11.36
CA ASP A 24 8.82 -11.28 12.52
C ASP A 24 9.72 -10.09 12.10
N ALA A 25 9.54 -9.56 10.89
CA ALA A 25 10.24 -8.37 10.46
C ALA A 25 9.44 -7.17 10.95
N GLU A 26 10.08 -6.34 11.77
CA GLU A 26 9.59 -5.03 12.14
C GLU A 26 9.31 -4.25 10.85
N THR A 27 8.02 -4.07 10.56
CA THR A 27 7.56 -3.36 9.36
C THR A 27 7.83 -1.88 9.56
N SER A 28 8.16 -1.15 8.50
CA SER A 28 8.30 0.30 8.63
C SER A 28 6.94 0.93 8.99
N HIS A 29 6.99 1.96 9.83
CA HIS A 29 5.82 2.66 10.35
C HIS A 29 6.03 4.17 10.23
N LEU A 30 6.19 4.65 9.00
CA LEU A 30 6.25 6.09 8.79
C LEU A 30 4.93 6.73 9.25
N PRO A 31 4.99 7.86 9.97
CA PRO A 31 3.79 8.57 10.36
C PRO A 31 3.10 9.13 9.11
N TYR A 32 1.78 9.04 9.08
CA TYR A 32 0.95 9.57 8.01
C TYR A 32 -0.33 10.19 8.53
N ASP A 33 -0.84 11.16 7.77
CA ASP A 33 -2.19 11.69 7.93
C ASP A 33 -3.14 10.99 6.95
N VAL A 34 -4.41 10.83 7.35
CA VAL A 34 -5.48 10.52 6.39
C VAL A 34 -6.08 11.84 5.92
N VAL A 35 -5.95 12.15 4.63
CA VAL A 35 -6.31 13.47 4.09
C VAL A 35 -7.62 13.47 3.30
N ALA A 36 -8.04 12.31 2.81
CA ALA A 36 -9.32 12.11 2.16
C ALA A 36 -9.80 10.66 2.32
N GLN A 37 -11.09 10.45 2.14
CA GLN A 37 -11.72 9.15 2.24
C GLN A 37 -12.92 9.03 1.28
N ALA A 38 -13.01 7.90 0.58
CA ALA A 38 -14.10 7.56 -0.33
C ALA A 38 -14.54 6.10 -0.11
N GLY A 39 -15.51 5.91 0.79
CA GLY A 39 -15.90 4.59 1.27
C GLY A 39 -14.74 3.92 2.05
N PRO A 40 -14.32 2.70 1.69
CA PRO A 40 -13.19 2.04 2.34
C PRO A 40 -11.82 2.60 1.91
N MET A 41 -11.77 3.32 0.78
CA MET A 41 -10.53 3.89 0.26
C MET A 41 -10.15 5.14 1.07
N ARG A 42 -8.88 5.24 1.47
CA ARG A 42 -8.28 6.39 2.15
C ARG A 42 -7.12 6.93 1.31
N VAL A 43 -6.90 8.25 1.35
CA VAL A 43 -5.67 8.87 0.85
C VAL A 43 -4.79 9.16 2.06
N LEU A 44 -3.63 8.50 2.11
CA LEU A 44 -2.63 8.70 3.14
C LEU A 44 -1.63 9.76 2.65
N CYS A 45 -1.17 10.64 3.53
CA CYS A 45 -0.11 11.59 3.23
C CYS A 45 1.06 11.41 4.20
N PHE A 46 2.24 11.24 3.64
CA PHE A 46 3.51 11.16 4.32
C PHE A 46 4.27 12.47 4.08
N ALA A 47 4.55 13.19 5.16
CA ALA A 47 5.25 14.47 5.08
C ALA A 47 6.71 14.27 4.63
N PRO A 48 7.28 15.18 3.81
CA PRO A 48 8.70 15.14 3.49
C PRO A 48 9.54 15.40 4.74
N THR A 49 10.65 14.67 4.86
CA THR A 49 11.58 14.73 6.00
C THR A 49 12.96 15.23 5.61
N GLY A 50 13.25 15.35 4.30
CA GLY A 50 14.49 15.91 3.77
C GLY A 50 14.66 17.42 4.00
N GLU A 51 15.89 17.92 3.86
CA GLU A 51 16.24 19.33 4.07
C GLU A 51 15.59 20.30 3.08
N THR A 52 15.34 19.83 1.85
CA THR A 52 14.70 20.61 0.78
C THR A 52 13.36 20.00 0.42
N ARG A 53 12.30 20.81 0.40
CA ARG A 53 10.96 20.37 0.00
C ARG A 53 10.80 20.46 -1.52
N GLN A 54 10.39 19.35 -2.14
CA GLN A 54 10.03 19.31 -3.55
C GLN A 54 8.63 19.88 -3.77
N LYS A 55 8.44 20.61 -4.88
CA LYS A 55 7.14 21.21 -5.23
C LYS A 55 6.13 20.19 -5.74
N THR A 56 6.60 19.20 -6.49
CA THR A 56 5.73 18.20 -7.12
C THR A 56 5.55 17.00 -6.18
N PRO A 57 4.32 16.69 -5.74
CA PRO A 57 4.05 15.49 -4.94
C PRO A 57 4.15 14.21 -5.77
N VAL A 58 4.31 13.09 -5.06
CA VAL A 58 4.24 11.75 -5.65
C VAL A 58 2.99 11.05 -5.15
N LEU A 59 2.09 10.66 -6.05
CA LEU A 59 0.92 9.82 -5.74
C LEU A 59 1.19 8.36 -6.11
N PHE A 60 1.07 7.48 -5.14
CA PHE A 60 1.17 6.04 -5.33
C PHE A 60 -0.19 5.39 -5.56
N VAL A 61 -0.37 4.90 -6.79
CA VAL A 61 -1.46 4.01 -7.19
C VAL A 61 -0.89 2.61 -7.31
N TYR A 62 -1.05 1.81 -6.26
CA TYR A 62 -0.49 0.45 -6.20
C TYR A 62 -1.58 -0.62 -6.43
N SER A 63 -1.17 -1.90 -6.51
CA SER A 63 -2.09 -3.03 -6.72
C SER A 63 -3.29 -3.06 -5.77
N LEU A 64 -4.49 -3.29 -6.30
CA LEU A 64 -5.73 -3.46 -5.50
C LEU A 64 -5.70 -4.70 -4.57
N ILE A 65 -4.82 -5.66 -4.85
CA ILE A 65 -4.75 -6.92 -4.09
C ILE A 65 -3.89 -6.76 -2.84
N ASN A 66 -2.83 -5.95 -2.92
CA ASN A 66 -1.86 -5.80 -1.84
C ASN A 66 -2.32 -4.76 -0.82
N ARG A 67 -1.56 -4.61 0.26
CA ARG A 67 -1.71 -3.49 1.20
C ARG A 67 -0.64 -2.44 0.95
N TYR A 68 -0.92 -1.21 1.35
CA TYR A 68 -0.03 -0.07 1.09
C TYR A 68 1.36 -0.25 1.71
N TYR A 69 1.48 -1.01 2.81
CA TYR A 69 2.76 -1.26 3.50
C TYR A 69 3.81 -1.96 2.63
N ILE A 70 3.48 -2.48 1.44
CA ILE A 70 4.51 -2.93 0.47
C ILE A 70 5.43 -1.77 0.02
N LEU A 71 4.94 -0.54 0.09
CA LEU A 71 5.70 0.68 -0.23
C LEU A 71 6.53 1.17 0.98
N ASP A 72 6.16 0.71 2.17
CA ASP A 72 6.80 1.03 3.46
C ASP A 72 7.18 -0.26 4.19
N PHE A 73 7.97 -1.10 3.52
CA PHE A 73 8.11 -2.50 3.94
C PHE A 73 8.95 -2.68 5.20
N MET A 74 10.22 -2.27 5.19
CA MET A 74 11.12 -2.33 6.35
C MET A 74 11.99 -1.06 6.38
N PRO A 75 12.52 -0.66 7.54
CA PRO A 75 13.50 0.43 7.63
C PRO A 75 14.68 0.21 6.68
N GLY A 76 15.07 1.24 5.94
CA GLY A 76 16.11 1.17 4.90
C GLY A 76 15.71 0.39 3.63
N ARG A 77 14.49 -0.14 3.58
CA ARG A 77 13.85 -0.81 2.42
C ARG A 77 12.44 -0.28 2.17
N SER A 78 12.19 0.96 2.58
CA SER A 78 10.94 1.65 2.36
C SER A 78 11.12 2.67 1.22
N LEU A 79 10.27 2.55 0.20
CA LEU A 79 10.25 3.52 -0.90
C LEU A 79 9.71 4.86 -0.41
N LEU A 80 8.74 4.84 0.51
CA LEU A 80 8.20 6.05 1.13
C LEU A 80 9.24 6.76 2.00
N GLU A 81 10.06 6.01 2.75
CA GLU A 81 11.15 6.55 3.55
C GLU A 81 12.17 7.25 2.64
N TYR A 82 12.56 6.57 1.56
CA TYR A 82 13.50 7.12 0.61
C TYR A 82 12.99 8.45 0.00
N LEU A 83 11.77 8.46 -0.54
CA LEU A 83 11.25 9.64 -1.23
C LEU A 83 10.92 10.80 -0.30
N THR A 84 10.37 10.53 0.89
CA THR A 84 10.15 11.58 1.89
C THR A 84 11.48 12.16 2.36
N GLY A 85 12.52 11.34 2.49
CA GLY A 85 13.89 11.78 2.76
C GLY A 85 14.52 12.60 1.62
N GLN A 86 14.13 12.37 0.36
CA GLN A 86 14.48 13.22 -0.78
C GLN A 86 13.63 14.50 -0.86
N GLY A 87 12.70 14.71 0.08
CA GLY A 87 11.91 15.93 0.16
C GLY A 87 10.59 15.91 -0.59
N HIS A 88 10.17 14.76 -1.15
CA HIS A 88 8.88 14.66 -1.83
C HIS A 88 7.73 14.48 -0.83
N PRO A 89 6.68 15.30 -0.90
CA PRO A 89 5.40 14.96 -0.31
C PRO A 89 4.86 13.68 -0.99
N CYS A 90 4.61 12.63 -0.21
CA CYS A 90 4.19 11.35 -0.74
C CYS A 90 2.74 11.05 -0.34
N TYR A 91 1.91 10.70 -1.32
CA TYR A 91 0.52 10.35 -1.14
C TYR A 91 0.31 8.89 -1.55
N VAL A 92 -0.53 8.16 -0.83
CA VAL A 92 -0.81 6.74 -1.12
C VAL A 92 -2.30 6.48 -1.09
N ILE A 93 -2.83 5.80 -2.11
CA ILE A 93 -4.20 5.30 -2.10
C ILE A 93 -4.24 4.00 -1.30
N ASP A 94 -4.71 4.03 -0.06
CA ASP A 94 -5.05 2.81 0.67
C ASP A 94 -6.47 2.37 0.28
N TRP A 95 -6.58 1.30 -0.52
CA TRP A 95 -7.85 0.81 -1.05
C TRP A 95 -8.83 0.30 0.02
N GLY A 96 -8.34 -0.03 1.22
CA GLY A 96 -9.16 -0.63 2.28
C GLY A 96 -9.68 -2.02 1.94
N VAL A 97 -10.82 -2.40 2.51
CA VAL A 97 -11.50 -3.67 2.21
C VAL A 97 -12.88 -3.36 1.63
N PRO A 98 -13.21 -3.84 0.42
CA PRO A 98 -14.52 -3.60 -0.16
C PRO A 98 -15.61 -4.26 0.68
N GLY A 99 -16.66 -3.48 0.99
CA GLY A 99 -17.85 -3.95 1.68
C GLY A 99 -19.00 -4.23 0.72
N VAL A 100 -20.22 -4.32 1.26
CA VAL A 100 -21.43 -4.56 0.47
C VAL A 100 -21.70 -3.40 -0.50
N ALA A 101 -21.39 -2.16 -0.11
CA ALA A 101 -21.58 -0.97 -0.94
C ALA A 101 -20.70 -0.98 -2.20
N GLU A 102 -19.56 -1.66 -2.16
CA GLU A 102 -18.60 -1.76 -3.26
C GLU A 102 -18.96 -2.83 -4.30
N ARG A 103 -19.98 -3.67 -4.05
CA ARG A 103 -20.34 -4.84 -4.88
C ARG A 103 -20.51 -4.52 -6.37
N HIS A 104 -21.01 -3.32 -6.67
CA HIS A 104 -21.34 -2.90 -8.02
C HIS A 104 -20.29 -1.96 -8.63
N LYS A 105 -19.16 -1.74 -7.93
CA LYS A 105 -18.06 -0.95 -8.49
C LYS A 105 -17.46 -1.68 -9.70
N THR A 106 -17.25 -0.90 -10.74
CA THR A 106 -16.62 -1.28 -12.00
C THR A 106 -15.14 -0.89 -11.98
N TRP A 107 -14.38 -1.34 -12.97
CA TRP A 107 -13.00 -0.89 -13.16
C TRP A 107 -12.87 0.63 -13.31
N ALA A 108 -13.84 1.29 -13.94
CA ALA A 108 -13.84 2.74 -14.09
C ALA A 108 -13.96 3.46 -12.73
N ASP A 109 -14.66 2.87 -11.77
CA ASP A 109 -14.76 3.45 -10.42
C ASP A 109 -13.39 3.46 -9.74
N TYR A 110 -12.61 2.38 -9.87
CA TYR A 110 -11.27 2.31 -9.29
C TYR A 110 -10.23 3.12 -10.08
N ALA A 111 -10.10 2.86 -11.39
CA ALA A 111 -9.00 3.39 -12.20
C ALA A 111 -9.18 4.86 -12.58
N VAL A 112 -10.43 5.35 -12.66
CA VAL A 112 -10.72 6.72 -13.04
C VAL A 112 -11.20 7.51 -11.83
N ARG A 113 -12.34 7.14 -11.23
CA ARG A 113 -12.97 8.00 -10.22
C ARG A 113 -12.16 8.10 -8.93
N LEU A 114 -11.72 6.97 -8.37
CA LEU A 114 -10.96 6.97 -7.12
C LEU A 114 -9.54 7.52 -7.28
N VAL A 115 -8.87 7.21 -8.40
CA VAL A 115 -7.55 7.77 -8.72
C VAL A 115 -7.63 9.27 -8.95
N ASP A 116 -8.61 9.76 -9.72
CA ASP A 116 -8.86 11.19 -9.91
C ASP A 116 -9.10 11.88 -8.56
N HIS A 117 -9.98 11.33 -7.72
CA HIS A 117 -10.22 11.89 -6.37
C HIS A 117 -8.93 12.02 -5.54
N ALA A 118 -8.07 10.99 -5.54
CA ALA A 118 -6.79 11.04 -4.83
C ALA A 118 -5.81 12.06 -5.44
N MET A 119 -5.75 12.14 -6.77
CA MET A 119 -4.91 13.10 -7.48
C MET A 119 -5.33 14.54 -7.17
N ARG A 120 -6.63 14.85 -7.24
CA ARG A 120 -7.16 16.18 -6.87
C ARG A 120 -6.81 16.53 -5.43
N THR A 121 -7.01 15.59 -4.51
CA THR A 121 -6.67 15.78 -3.09
C THR A 121 -5.20 16.16 -2.92
N ALA A 122 -4.29 15.46 -3.60
CA ALA A 122 -2.86 15.75 -3.53
C ALA A 122 -2.52 17.12 -4.15
N CYS A 123 -3.08 17.41 -5.34
CA CYS A 123 -2.89 18.68 -6.02
C CYS A 123 -3.39 19.88 -5.19
N GLU A 124 -4.60 19.78 -4.62
CA GLU A 124 -5.20 20.82 -3.77
C GLU A 124 -4.37 21.07 -2.51
N ARG A 125 -3.89 20.01 -1.85
CA ARG A 125 -3.12 20.14 -0.59
C ARG A 125 -1.73 20.73 -0.82
N GLU A 126 -1.13 20.45 -1.97
CA GLU A 126 0.19 20.99 -2.33
C GLU A 126 0.13 22.29 -3.13
N GLY A 127 -1.06 22.75 -3.52
CA GLY A 127 -1.25 23.96 -4.33
C GLY A 127 -0.65 23.84 -5.73
N VAL A 128 -0.69 22.65 -6.33
CA VAL A 128 -0.19 22.39 -7.70
C VAL A 128 -1.36 22.13 -8.66
N GLU A 129 -1.20 22.53 -9.92
CA GLU A 129 -2.15 22.20 -10.98
C GLU A 129 -2.05 20.71 -11.35
N GLN A 130 -3.16 20.15 -11.86
CA GLN A 130 -3.25 18.76 -12.35
C GLN A 130 -2.63 18.61 -13.73
#